data_AF-A0A822ZGJ0-F1
#
_entry.id   AF-A0A822ZGJ0-F1
#
_cell.length_a   1.000
_cell.length_b   1.000
_cell.length_c   1.000
_cell.angle_alpha   90.00
_cell.angle_beta   90.00
_cell.angle_gamma   90.00
#
_symmetry.space_group_name_H-M   'P 1'
#
loop_
_entity.id
_entity.type
_entity.pdbx_description
1 polymer ?
#
loop_
_entity_poly.entity_id
_entity_poly.type
_entity_poly.pdbx_seq_one_letter_code
_entity_poly.pdbx_strand_id
1 'polypeptide(L)'
;MSVPLYEEDNPIASECHLITITWCKNLSLNGLCISVQGPEGDNQCNCKAELKPWYFWRKQGSKRFIEEDKAVDVFWDLKAASLNGETEPHSDYYVAVISEDEVVLAMGKD
;
A
#
# COMPACT_ATOMS: atom_id res chain seq x y z
N MET A 1 -42.06 -26.09 21.84
CA MET A 1 -42.50 -24.78 21.31
C MET A 1 -41.33 -23.84 21.54
N SER A 2 -40.67 -23.44 20.46
CA SER A 2 -39.39 -22.73 20.49
C SER A 2 -39.60 -21.22 20.45
N VAL A 3 -38.76 -20.45 21.15
CA VAL A 3 -38.55 -19.01 20.95
C VAL A 3 -37.04 -18.76 21.12
N PRO A 4 -36.38 -17.99 20.24
CA PRO A 4 -35.00 -18.20 19.85
C PRO A 4 -33.97 -17.58 20.80
N LEU A 5 -32.74 -18.09 20.69
CA LEU A 5 -31.53 -17.41 21.13
C LEU A 5 -31.43 -16.08 20.38
N TYR A 6 -31.31 -14.98 21.10
CA TYR A 6 -30.78 -13.75 20.54
C TYR A 6 -29.29 -14.01 20.27
N GLU A 7 -28.98 -14.48 19.07
CA GLU A 7 -27.71 -14.12 18.46
C GLU A 7 -27.72 -12.60 18.35
N GLU A 8 -27.03 -11.93 19.28
CA GLU A 8 -26.51 -10.61 19.00
C GLU A 8 -25.52 -10.80 17.86
N ASP A 9 -26.03 -10.72 16.62
CA ASP A 9 -25.25 -10.39 15.44
C ASP A 9 -24.50 -9.10 15.78
N ASN A 10 -23.28 -9.24 16.28
CA ASN A 10 -22.40 -8.12 16.55
C ASN A 10 -22.14 -7.48 15.18
N PRO A 11 -22.69 -6.28 14.91
CA PRO A 11 -22.73 -5.75 13.57
C PRO A 11 -21.33 -5.36 13.16
N ILE A 12 -20.75 -6.17 12.26
CA ILE A 12 -19.68 -5.80 11.34
C ILE A 12 -18.52 -5.15 12.10
N ALA A 13 -17.64 -5.96 12.69
CA ALA A 13 -16.26 -5.55 12.82
C ALA A 13 -15.78 -5.31 11.37
N SER A 14 -15.88 -4.07 10.91
CA SER A 14 -15.31 -3.63 9.65
C SER A 14 -13.86 -4.09 9.68
N GLU A 15 -13.50 -5.01 8.80
CA GLU A 15 -12.11 -5.44 8.56
C GLU A 15 -11.33 -4.26 7.98
N CYS A 16 -11.02 -3.31 8.86
CA CYS A 16 -10.29 -2.10 8.52
C CYS A 16 -8.84 -2.47 8.32
N HIS A 17 -8.38 -2.36 7.08
CA HIS A 17 -6.97 -2.51 6.75
C HIS A 17 -6.29 -1.15 6.83
N LEU A 18 -5.18 -1.07 7.57
CA LEU A 18 -4.35 0.13 7.60
C LEU A 18 -3.28 0.02 6.51
N ILE A 19 -3.35 0.91 5.52
CA ILE A 19 -2.32 1.04 4.49
C ILE A 19 -1.34 2.13 4.92
N THR A 20 -0.07 1.78 5.08
CA THR A 20 0.99 2.73 5.38
C THR A 20 1.94 2.82 4.20
N ILE A 21 2.18 4.05 3.74
CA ILE A 21 3.16 4.36 2.69
C ILE A 21 4.32 5.12 3.32
N THR A 22 5.52 4.57 3.20
CA THR A 22 6.75 5.13 3.78
C THR A 22 7.77 5.37 2.68
N TRP A 23 8.19 6.61 2.54
CA TRP A 23 9.33 6.98 1.72
C TRP A 23 10.62 6.74 2.50
N CYS A 24 11.58 6.03 1.90
CA CYS A 24 12.83 5.65 2.55
C CYS A 24 14.04 6.19 1.79
N LYS A 25 15.04 6.70 2.51
CA LYS A 25 16.34 7.12 1.97
C LYS A 25 17.45 6.38 2.69
N ASN A 26 18.31 5.68 1.96
CA ASN A 26 19.49 5.02 2.53
C ASN A 26 20.72 5.26 1.66
N LEU A 27 21.70 6.02 2.19
CA LEU A 27 23.05 6.33 1.68
C LEU A 27 23.17 6.87 0.24
N SER A 28 22.42 6.37 -0.73
CA SER A 28 22.23 6.89 -2.11
C SER A 28 20.96 6.36 -2.79
N LEU A 29 20.12 5.61 -2.07
CA LEU A 29 18.91 4.95 -2.58
C LEU A 29 17.69 5.64 -2.00
N ASN A 30 16.84 6.18 -2.87
CA ASN A 30 15.47 6.52 -2.50
C ASN A 30 14.61 5.27 -2.65
N GLY A 31 13.44 5.22 -2.05
CA GLY A 31 12.59 4.03 -2.09
C GLY A 31 11.21 4.31 -1.53
N LEU A 32 10.31 3.40 -1.86
CA LEU A 32 8.92 3.38 -1.46
C LEU A 32 8.66 2.04 -0.77
N CYS A 33 8.10 2.10 0.42
CA CYS A 33 7.67 0.94 1.18
C CYS A 33 6.17 1.07 1.41
N ILE A 34 5.43 -0.01 1.19
CA ILE A 34 3.99 -0.07 1.37
C ILE A 34 3.70 -1.29 2.23
N SER A 35 3.16 -1.04 3.42
CA SER A 35 2.69 -2.08 4.34
C SER A 35 1.18 -2.00 4.44
N VAL A 36 0.55 -3.16 4.49
CA VAL A 36 -0.87 -3.32 4.75
C VAL A 36 -0.97 -4.11 6.04
N GLN A 37 -1.71 -3.60 7.01
CA GLN A 37 -1.92 -4.23 8.30
C GLN A 37 -3.40 -4.58 8.43
N GLY A 38 -3.71 -5.87 8.56
CA GLY A 38 -5.03 -6.35 8.88
C GLY A 38 -5.46 -6.08 10.34
N PRO A 39 -6.75 -6.26 10.65
CA PRO A 39 -7.33 -6.04 11.99
C PRO A 39 -6.65 -6.83 13.12
N GLU A 40 -6.02 -7.96 12.83
CA GLU A 40 -5.31 -8.78 13.84
C GLU A 40 -3.90 -8.24 14.19
N GLY A 41 -3.47 -7.14 13.57
CA GLY A 41 -2.33 -6.35 14.02
C GLY A 41 -0.94 -6.88 13.63
N ASP A 42 -0.85 -7.90 12.79
CA ASP A 42 0.46 -8.37 12.30
C ASP A 42 1.04 -7.37 11.29
N ASN A 43 2.24 -6.87 11.56
CA ASN A 43 2.90 -5.85 10.74
C ASN A 43 3.71 -6.50 9.62
N GLN A 44 3.06 -6.92 8.54
CA GLN A 44 3.77 -7.45 7.38
C GLN A 44 4.07 -6.35 6.36
N CYS A 45 5.37 -6.14 6.08
CA CYS A 45 5.80 -5.31 4.96
C CYS A 45 5.51 -6.07 3.65
N ASN A 46 4.31 -5.88 3.13
CA ASN A 46 3.83 -6.63 1.98
C ASN A 46 4.45 -6.16 0.65
N CYS A 47 4.89 -4.91 0.53
CA CYS A 47 5.47 -4.36 -0.70
C CYS A 47 6.65 -3.41 -0.44
N LYS A 48 7.81 -3.66 -1.06
CA LYS A 48 8.97 -2.75 -1.03
C LYS A 48 9.51 -2.51 -2.44
N ALA A 49 9.46 -1.26 -2.89
CA ALA A 49 10.02 -0.79 -4.16
C ALA A 49 11.24 0.11 -3.88
N GLU A 50 12.43 -0.29 -4.33
CA GLU A 50 13.66 0.50 -4.14
C GLU A 50 14.03 1.26 -5.43
N LEU A 51 14.28 2.57 -5.31
CA LEU A 51 14.78 3.42 -6.39
C LEU A 51 16.31 3.36 -6.40
N LYS A 52 16.87 2.37 -7.11
CA LYS A 52 18.30 2.31 -7.36
C LYS A 52 18.68 3.22 -8.53
N PRO A 53 19.75 4.05 -8.41
CA PRO A 53 20.21 4.94 -9.48
C PRO A 53 20.41 4.23 -10.82
N TRP A 54 20.88 2.97 -10.80
CA TRP A 54 21.24 2.19 -11.99
C TRP A 54 20.18 1.16 -12.44
N TYR A 55 19.14 0.88 -11.65
CA TYR A 55 18.06 -0.04 -12.05
C TYR A 55 16.81 0.75 -12.44
N PHE A 56 16.78 1.20 -13.69
CA PHE A 56 15.62 1.89 -14.28
C PHE A 56 14.30 1.09 -14.25
N TRP A 57 14.36 -0.23 -14.02
CA TRP A 57 13.20 -1.13 -14.10
C TRP A 57 12.39 -1.28 -12.81
N ARG A 58 12.72 -0.59 -11.71
CA ARG A 58 11.90 -0.61 -10.48
C ARG A 58 11.23 0.71 -10.14
N LYS A 59 11.49 1.76 -10.93
CA LYS A 59 10.85 3.08 -10.72
C LYS A 59 9.37 3.05 -11.06
N GLN A 60 8.93 2.18 -11.96
CA GLN A 60 7.52 1.90 -12.20
C GLN A 60 7.27 0.40 -12.02
N GLY A 61 6.07 0.03 -11.67
CA GLY A 61 5.69 -1.36 -11.59
C GLY A 61 4.37 -1.59 -10.90
N SER A 62 4.06 -2.87 -10.73
CA SER A 62 2.98 -3.31 -9.89
C SER A 62 3.39 -4.52 -9.06
N LYS A 63 2.68 -4.73 -7.96
CA LYS A 63 2.81 -5.92 -7.12
C LYS A 63 1.44 -6.30 -6.59
N ARG A 64 1.05 -7.54 -6.87
CA ARG A 64 -0.12 -8.20 -6.29
C ARG A 64 0.30 -9.04 -5.10
N PHE A 65 -0.47 -8.99 -4.03
CA PHE A 65 -0.38 -9.93 -2.91
C PHE A 65 -1.79 -10.24 -2.38
N ILE A 66 -1.89 -11.27 -1.55
CA ILE A 66 -3.15 -11.67 -0.91
C ILE A 66 -3.03 -11.34 0.57
N GLU A 67 -3.98 -10.58 1.09
CA GLU A 67 -4.14 -10.27 2.51
C GLU A 67 -5.55 -10.73 2.92
N GLU A 68 -5.68 -11.59 3.93
CA GLU A 68 -6.98 -12.11 4.40
C GLU A 68 -7.90 -12.60 3.25
N ASP A 69 -7.36 -13.41 2.33
CA ASP A 69 -8.03 -13.91 1.11
C ASP A 69 -8.50 -12.85 0.10
N LYS A 70 -8.17 -11.57 0.33
CA LYS A 70 -8.44 -10.46 -0.60
C LYS A 70 -7.20 -10.13 -1.41
N ALA A 71 -7.40 -9.96 -2.72
CA ALA A 71 -6.35 -9.54 -3.61
C ALA A 71 -6.11 -8.03 -3.47
N VAL A 72 -4.87 -7.67 -3.15
CA VAL A 72 -4.41 -6.28 -3.10
C VAL A 72 -3.38 -6.06 -4.19
N ASP A 73 -3.67 -5.11 -5.07
CA ASP A 73 -2.79 -4.66 -6.13
C ASP A 73 -2.22 -3.29 -5.81
N VAL A 74 -0.91 -3.19 -5.91
CA VAL A 74 -0.19 -1.94 -5.75
C VAL A 74 0.44 -1.57 -7.08
N PHE A 75 0.21 -0.33 -7.52
CA PHE A 75 0.82 0.25 -8.71
C PHE A 75 1.66 1.46 -8.31
N TRP A 76 2.80 1.66 -8.96
CA TRP A 76 3.61 2.85 -8.75
C TRP A 76 4.28 3.30 -10.05
N ASP A 77 4.41 4.62 -10.21
CA ASP A 77 5.28 5.25 -11.18
C ASP A 77 6.05 6.40 -10.50
N LEU A 78 7.36 6.22 -10.40
CA LEU A 78 8.34 7.10 -9.78
C LEU A 78 9.45 7.47 -10.79
N LYS A 79 9.22 7.26 -12.11
CA LYS A 79 10.25 7.49 -13.15
C LYS A 79 10.66 8.95 -13.21
N ALA A 80 9.68 9.85 -13.14
CA ALA A 80 9.87 11.29 -13.25
C ALA A 80 9.94 12.00 -11.87
N ALA A 81 9.76 11.25 -10.78
CA ALA A 81 9.64 11.78 -9.43
C ALA A 81 10.80 12.73 -9.05
N SER A 82 10.47 13.96 -8.68
CA SER A 82 11.43 14.98 -8.25
C SER A 82 11.55 14.98 -6.73
N LEU A 83 12.74 14.67 -6.19
CA LEU A 83 12.93 14.55 -4.74
C LEU A 83 13.48 15.82 -4.06
N ASN A 84 13.99 16.81 -4.81
CA ASN A 84 14.55 18.07 -4.25
C ASN A 84 15.47 17.93 -3.02
N GLY A 85 16.16 16.78 -2.86
CA GLY A 85 17.00 16.47 -1.70
C GLY A 85 16.28 15.80 -0.51
N GLU A 86 14.96 15.78 -0.52
CA GLU A 86 14.08 15.10 0.43
C GLU A 86 13.91 13.61 0.09
N THR A 87 13.26 12.88 1.00
CA THR A 87 13.00 11.45 0.85
C THR A 87 11.68 11.18 0.14
N GLU A 88 10.71 12.07 0.33
CA GLU A 88 9.41 12.07 -0.34
C GLU A 88 9.52 12.87 -1.65
N PRO A 89 8.96 12.38 -2.77
CA PRO A 89 8.90 13.14 -4.00
C PRO A 89 7.97 14.35 -3.89
N HIS A 90 8.44 15.48 -4.37
CA HIS A 90 7.72 16.74 -4.42
C HIS A 90 6.70 16.79 -5.57
N SER A 91 6.97 16.13 -6.69
CA SER A 91 6.13 16.09 -7.91
C SER A 91 6.46 14.87 -8.77
N ASP A 92 5.66 14.66 -9.81
CA ASP A 92 5.87 13.71 -10.91
C ASP A 92 5.90 12.23 -10.47
N TYR A 93 5.00 11.88 -9.54
CA TYR A 93 4.87 10.51 -9.03
C TYR A 93 3.42 10.08 -8.90
N TYR A 94 3.22 8.76 -8.93
CA TYR A 94 1.94 8.13 -8.67
C TYR A 94 2.11 6.82 -7.88
N VAL A 95 1.20 6.58 -6.93
CA VAL A 95 1.03 5.32 -6.23
C VAL A 95 -0.46 5.03 -6.12
N ALA A 96 -0.88 3.83 -6.49
CA ALA A 96 -2.24 3.33 -6.32
C ALA A 96 -2.23 2.04 -5.50
N VAL A 97 -3.25 1.88 -4.68
CA VAL A 97 -3.62 0.60 -4.07
C VAL A 97 -5.06 0.29 -4.46
N ILE A 98 -5.27 -0.92 -4.95
CA ILE A 98 -6.55 -1.46 -5.38
C ILE A 98 -6.81 -2.71 -4.54
N SER A 99 -8.02 -2.83 -4.02
CA SER A 99 -8.49 -4.00 -3.28
C SER A 99 -9.87 -4.36 -3.81
N GLU A 100 -10.09 -5.65 -4.13
CA GLU A 100 -11.39 -6.13 -4.64
C GLU A 100 -11.90 -5.31 -5.85
N ASP A 101 -10.99 -5.01 -6.79
CA ASP A 101 -11.23 -4.19 -8.00
C ASP A 101 -11.59 -2.71 -7.74
N GLU A 102 -11.55 -2.24 -6.50
CA GLU A 102 -11.80 -0.84 -6.11
C GLU A 102 -10.50 -0.10 -5.73
N VAL A 103 -10.38 1.17 -6.13
CA VAL A 103 -9.23 2.01 -5.76
C VAL A 103 -9.39 2.49 -4.32
N VAL A 104 -8.61 1.94 -3.40
CA VAL A 104 -8.68 2.25 -1.96
C VAL A 104 -7.72 3.37 -1.56
N LEU A 105 -6.66 3.59 -2.33
CA LEU A 105 -5.72 4.69 -2.12
C LEU A 105 -5.11 5.12 -3.45
N ALA A 106 -5.11 6.42 -3.72
CA ALA A 106 -4.40 7.01 -4.83
C ALA A 106 -3.66 8.24 -4.33
N MET A 107 -2.34 8.29 -4.57
CA MET A 107 -1.49 9.43 -4.26
C MET A 107 -0.69 9.79 -5.50
N GLY A 108 -0.64 11.07 -5.80
CA GLY A 108 0.19 11.60 -6.88
C GLY A 108 0.18 13.10 -6.87
N LYS A 109 1.22 13.68 -7.46
CA LYS A 109 1.35 15.13 -7.61
C LYS A 109 1.93 15.43 -8.98
N ASP A 110 1.20 16.24 -9.74
CA ASP A 110 1.63 16.77 -11.04
C ASP A 110 2.70 17.86 -10.88
#